data_AF-A0A936KIK0-F1
#
_entry.id   AF-A0A936KIK0-F1
#
_cell.length_a   1.000
_cell.length_b   1.000
_cell.length_c   1.000
_cell.angle_alpha   90.00
_cell.angle_beta   90.00
_cell.angle_gamma   90.00
#
_symmetry.space_group_name_H-M   'P 1'
#
loop_
_entity.id
_entity.type
_entity.pdbx_description
1 polymer ?
#
loop_
_entity_poly.entity_id
_entity_poly.type
_entity_poly.pdbx_seq_one_letter_code
_entity_poly.pdbx_strand_id
1 'polypeptide(L)'
;MPQSDHERMLWLVRAAEHGNVDAQYELGMALRHGHGTVQDFVRSAHWLQRAAERGNALAQYELGQLYRSGTGIAPDNVKAYTWLNLAAAQGVAGAATARDAVLRQLSPAETRDAQTEARRLSEVQQQPPSPPAR
;
A
#
# COMPACT_ATOMS: atom_id res chain seq x y z
N MET A 1 12.80 20.11 -12.42
CA MET A 1 12.28 18.81 -12.90
C MET A 1 13.46 18.00 -13.43
N PRO A 2 13.54 16.68 -13.15
CA PRO A 2 14.59 15.81 -13.70
C PRO A 2 14.46 15.71 -15.23
N GLN A 3 15.60 15.68 -15.94
CA GLN A 3 15.64 15.76 -17.42
C GLN A 3 15.78 14.38 -18.09
N SER A 4 16.11 13.33 -17.31
CA SER A 4 16.22 11.95 -17.77
C SER A 4 15.50 10.96 -16.86
N ASP A 5 15.17 9.78 -17.38
CA ASP A 5 14.55 8.69 -16.60
C ASP A 5 15.42 8.26 -15.40
N HIS A 6 16.74 8.29 -15.57
CA HIS A 6 17.68 7.96 -14.50
C HIS A 6 17.66 9.00 -13.37
N GLU A 7 17.69 10.30 -13.70
CA GLU A 7 17.58 11.36 -12.71
C GLU A 7 16.23 11.36 -12.00
N ARG A 8 15.14 11.03 -12.73
CA ARG A 8 13.81 10.88 -12.16
C ARG A 8 13.79 9.75 -11.14
N MET A 9 14.38 8.60 -11.45
CA MET A 9 14.48 7.48 -10.52
C MET A 9 15.32 7.82 -9.28
N LEU A 10 16.47 8.49 -9.46
CA LEU A 10 17.30 8.96 -8.34
C LEU A 10 16.58 9.99 -7.46
N TRP A 11 15.76 10.84 -8.05
CA TRP A 11 14.94 11.78 -7.28
C TRP A 11 13.85 11.05 -6.50
N LEU A 12 13.14 10.11 -7.13
CA LEU A 12 12.10 9.30 -6.49
C LEU A 12 12.64 8.53 -5.28
N VAL A 13 13.79 7.89 -5.41
CA VAL A 13 14.43 7.17 -4.29
C VAL A 13 14.71 8.12 -3.12
N ARG A 14 15.37 9.25 -3.38
CA ARG A 14 15.69 10.24 -2.33
C ARG A 14 14.44 10.81 -1.67
N ALA A 15 13.42 11.14 -2.45
CA ALA A 15 12.16 11.68 -1.93
C ALA A 15 11.42 10.62 -1.09
N ALA A 16 11.36 9.37 -1.55
CA ALA A 16 10.73 8.28 -0.82
C ALA A 16 11.43 7.98 0.52
N GLU A 17 12.76 8.03 0.54
CA GLU A 17 13.59 7.90 1.74
C GLU A 17 13.32 9.02 2.75
N HIS A 18 13.12 10.25 2.29
CA HIS A 18 12.75 11.40 3.13
C HIS A 18 11.27 11.44 3.52
N GLY A 19 10.51 10.37 3.24
CA GLY A 19 9.12 10.26 3.67
C GLY A 19 8.14 11.00 2.77
N ASN A 20 8.48 11.34 1.52
CA ASN A 20 7.48 11.81 0.58
C ASN A 20 6.55 10.63 0.19
N VAL A 21 5.27 10.73 0.57
CA VAL A 21 4.29 9.65 0.40
C VAL A 21 4.03 9.33 -1.07
N ASP A 22 3.94 10.35 -1.93
CA ASP A 22 3.73 10.16 -3.36
C ASP A 22 4.93 9.49 -4.00
N ALA A 23 6.15 9.90 -3.64
CA ALA A 23 7.37 9.26 -4.11
C ALA A 23 7.51 7.81 -3.63
N GLN A 24 7.04 7.48 -2.43
CA GLN A 24 6.98 6.09 -1.95
C GLN A 24 6.02 5.25 -2.79
N TYR A 25 4.84 5.78 -3.12
CA TYR A 25 3.89 5.12 -4.03
C TYR A 25 4.49 4.91 -5.43
N GLU A 26 5.01 5.97 -6.04
CA GLU A 26 5.60 5.95 -7.38
C GLU A 26 6.80 5.00 -7.46
N LEU A 27 7.67 4.99 -6.44
CA LEU A 27 8.78 4.06 -6.35
C LEU A 27 8.30 2.59 -6.23
N GLY A 28 7.25 2.36 -5.43
CA GLY A 28 6.59 1.08 -5.32
C GLY A 28 6.06 0.57 -6.66
N MET A 29 5.42 1.46 -7.44
CA MET A 29 4.91 1.15 -8.78
C MET A 29 6.03 0.91 -9.80
N ALA A 30 7.10 1.72 -9.77
CA ALA A 30 8.27 1.54 -10.63
C ALA A 30 8.91 0.16 -10.42
N LEU A 31 9.07 -0.27 -9.16
CA LEU A 31 9.58 -1.61 -8.81
C LEU A 31 8.61 -2.72 -9.20
N ARG A 32 7.30 -2.50 -9.10
CA ARG A 32 6.31 -3.51 -9.51
C ARG A 32 6.33 -3.78 -11.01
N HIS A 33 6.53 -2.75 -11.83
CA HIS A 33 6.46 -2.87 -13.29
C HIS A 33 7.83 -2.91 -13.99
N GLY A 34 8.92 -2.70 -13.24
CA GLY A 34 10.26 -2.57 -13.81
C GLY A 34 10.46 -1.29 -14.63
N HIS A 35 9.77 -0.20 -14.28
CA HIS A 35 9.89 1.07 -14.99
C HIS A 35 11.12 1.84 -14.49
N GLY A 36 12.16 1.95 -15.33
CA GLY A 36 13.42 2.63 -14.94
C GLY A 36 14.23 1.90 -13.86
N THR A 37 13.83 0.66 -13.51
CA THR A 37 14.48 -0.23 -12.54
C THR A 37 14.18 -1.69 -12.88
N VAL A 38 14.90 -2.62 -12.28
CA VAL A 38 14.54 -4.06 -12.32
C VAL A 38 13.26 -4.28 -11.52
N GLN A 39 12.37 -5.15 -12.02
CA GLN A 39 11.15 -5.53 -11.33
C GLN A 39 11.48 -6.25 -10.01
N ASP A 40 10.87 -5.80 -8.92
CA ASP A 40 11.07 -6.34 -7.58
C ASP A 40 9.79 -6.16 -6.74
N PHE A 41 9.01 -7.23 -6.62
CA PHE A 41 7.75 -7.22 -5.88
C PHE A 41 7.94 -7.07 -4.37
N VAL A 42 9.05 -7.54 -3.81
CA VAL A 42 9.33 -7.44 -2.37
C VAL A 42 9.61 -5.99 -2.01
N ARG A 43 10.50 -5.32 -2.78
CA ARG A 43 10.77 -3.90 -2.58
C ARG A 43 9.57 -3.02 -2.94
N SER A 44 8.77 -3.42 -3.94
CA SER A 44 7.50 -2.77 -4.25
C SER A 44 6.56 -2.78 -3.04
N ALA A 45 6.30 -3.96 -2.47
CA ALA A 45 5.44 -4.12 -1.31
C ALA A 45 5.94 -3.29 -0.12
N HIS A 46 7.25 -3.25 0.12
CA HIS A 46 7.85 -2.41 1.16
C HIS A 46 7.53 -0.91 0.97
N TRP A 47 7.73 -0.36 -0.22
CA TRP A 47 7.47 1.07 -0.45
C TRP A 47 5.98 1.41 -0.49
N LEU A 48 5.16 0.55 -1.09
CA LEU A 48 3.70 0.68 -1.06
C LEU A 48 3.18 0.63 0.37
N GLN A 49 3.73 -0.24 1.23
CA GLN A 49 3.34 -0.31 2.63
C GLN A 49 3.63 1.00 3.38
N ARG A 50 4.80 1.60 3.20
CA ARG A 50 5.12 2.89 3.83
C ARG A 50 4.16 4.01 3.40
N ALA A 51 3.81 4.06 2.12
CA ALA A 51 2.81 5.01 1.62
C ALA A 51 1.40 4.71 2.15
N ALA A 52 1.02 3.43 2.17
CA ALA A 52 -0.29 2.94 2.61
C ALA A 52 -0.53 3.21 4.11
N GLU A 53 0.48 3.00 4.95
CA GLU A 53 0.47 3.31 6.39
C GLU A 53 0.23 4.79 6.66
N ARG A 54 0.62 5.66 5.73
CA ARG A 54 0.41 7.11 5.78
C ARG A 54 -0.87 7.57 5.08
N GLY A 55 -1.77 6.65 4.76
CA GLY A 55 -3.09 6.96 4.23
C GLY A 55 -3.17 7.06 2.71
N ASN A 56 -2.09 6.80 1.96
CA ASN A 56 -2.18 6.85 0.49
C ASN A 56 -3.10 5.74 -0.02
N ALA A 57 -4.30 6.12 -0.48
CA ALA A 57 -5.36 5.19 -0.85
C ALA A 57 -4.98 4.29 -2.05
N LEU A 58 -4.21 4.82 -3.00
CA LEU A 58 -3.73 4.04 -4.15
C LEU A 58 -2.69 3.00 -3.72
N ALA A 59 -1.78 3.37 -2.83
CA ALA A 59 -0.81 2.44 -2.26
C ALA A 59 -1.49 1.32 -1.46
N GLN A 60 -2.54 1.65 -0.70
CA GLN A 60 -3.36 0.66 0.01
C GLN A 60 -4.00 -0.32 -0.98
N TYR A 61 -4.60 0.17 -2.06
CA TYR A 61 -5.19 -0.68 -3.08
C TYR A 61 -4.15 -1.61 -3.72
N GLU A 62 -3.01 -1.06 -4.14
CA GLU A 62 -1.99 -1.86 -4.83
C GLU A 62 -1.30 -2.88 -3.92
N LEU A 63 -1.08 -2.53 -2.65
CA LEU A 63 -0.57 -3.47 -1.65
C LEU A 63 -1.57 -4.59 -1.36
N GLY A 64 -2.86 -4.25 -1.26
CA GLY A 64 -3.92 -5.24 -1.11
C GLY A 64 -3.98 -6.22 -2.29
N GLN A 65 -3.76 -5.74 -3.50
CA GLN A 65 -3.69 -6.57 -4.71
C GLN A 65 -2.44 -7.47 -4.74
N LEU A 66 -1.28 -6.98 -4.26
CA LEU A 66 -0.08 -7.81 -4.14
C LEU A 66 -0.31 -8.98 -3.18
N TYR A 67 -0.86 -8.73 -2.00
CA TYR A 67 -1.19 -9.80 -1.04
C TYR A 67 -2.27 -10.75 -1.55
N ARG A 68 -3.27 -10.24 -2.28
CA ARG A 68 -4.31 -11.08 -2.88
C ARG A 68 -3.76 -12.02 -3.96
N SER A 69 -2.84 -11.51 -4.79
CA SER A 69 -2.29 -12.27 -5.91
C SER A 69 -1.13 -13.19 -5.52
N GLY A 70 -0.43 -12.90 -4.43
CA GLY A 70 0.78 -13.63 -4.05
C GLY A 70 1.91 -13.49 -5.07
N THR A 71 1.90 -12.43 -5.89
CA THR A 71 2.92 -12.27 -6.95
C THR A 71 4.20 -11.68 -6.35
N GLY A 72 5.23 -12.52 -6.26
CA GLY A 72 6.55 -12.14 -5.74
C GLY A 72 6.61 -11.85 -4.23
N ILE A 73 5.48 -11.95 -3.53
CA ILE A 73 5.36 -12.02 -2.07
C ILE A 73 4.40 -13.14 -1.70
N ALA A 74 4.49 -13.69 -0.49
CA ALA A 74 3.53 -14.69 -0.03
C ALA A 74 2.11 -14.11 0.00
N PRO A 75 1.10 -14.83 -0.51
CA PRO A 75 -0.28 -14.37 -0.44
C PRO A 75 -0.77 -14.32 1.02
N ASP A 76 -1.57 -13.31 1.33
CA ASP A 76 -2.14 -13.10 2.67
C ASP A 76 -3.50 -12.42 2.54
N ASN A 77 -4.58 -13.22 2.62
CA ASN A 77 -5.94 -12.71 2.43
C ASN A 77 -6.39 -11.77 3.56
N VAL A 78 -5.86 -11.92 4.77
CA VAL A 78 -6.17 -11.02 5.89
C VAL A 78 -5.58 -9.65 5.61
N LYS A 79 -4.30 -9.57 5.21
CA LYS A 79 -3.68 -8.30 4.81
C LYS A 79 -4.31 -7.72 3.54
N ALA A 80 -4.63 -8.56 2.56
CA ALA A 80 -5.31 -8.12 1.34
C ALA A 80 -6.64 -7.44 1.65
N TYR A 81 -7.50 -8.09 2.45
CA TYR A 81 -8.76 -7.49 2.88
C TYR A 81 -8.54 -6.19 3.65
N THR A 82 -7.58 -6.19 4.58
CA THR A 82 -7.28 -5.03 5.43
C THR A 82 -6.97 -3.78 4.60
N TRP A 83 -6.04 -3.89 3.66
CA TRP A 83 -5.63 -2.77 2.82
C TRP A 83 -6.71 -2.38 1.80
N LEU A 84 -7.39 -3.35 1.18
CA LEU A 84 -8.48 -3.07 0.24
C LEU A 84 -9.67 -2.40 0.93
N ASN A 85 -9.95 -2.72 2.19
CA ASN A 85 -11.00 -2.09 2.96
C ASN A 85 -10.69 -0.61 3.25
N LEU A 86 -9.44 -0.28 3.58
CA LEU A 86 -9.01 1.11 3.75
C LEU A 86 -9.11 1.88 2.44
N ALA A 87 -8.64 1.32 1.34
CA ALA A 87 -8.74 1.95 0.02
C ALA A 87 -10.21 2.17 -0.40
N ALA A 88 -11.09 1.20 -0.12
CA ALA A 88 -12.52 1.30 -0.40
C ALA A 88 -13.19 2.40 0.44
N ALA A 89 -12.83 2.53 1.72
CA ALA A 89 -13.34 3.60 2.59
C ALA A 89 -12.94 5.00 2.09
N GLN A 90 -11.81 5.10 1.38
CA GLN A 90 -11.33 6.32 0.73
C GLN A 90 -11.86 6.52 -0.70
N GLY A 91 -12.75 5.64 -1.19
CA GLY A 91 -13.41 5.78 -2.49
C GLY A 91 -12.59 5.32 -3.70
N VAL A 92 -11.52 4.52 -3.50
CA VAL A 92 -10.75 3.97 -4.61
C VAL A 92 -11.61 3.03 -5.46
N ALA A 93 -11.71 3.32 -6.75
CA ALA A 93 -12.49 2.52 -7.69
C ALA A 93 -11.99 1.07 -7.73
N GLY A 94 -12.92 0.11 -7.69
CA GLY A 94 -12.61 -1.32 -7.70
C GLY A 94 -12.10 -1.90 -6.39
N ALA A 95 -11.71 -1.07 -5.40
CA ALA A 95 -11.22 -1.56 -4.11
C ALA A 95 -12.30 -2.32 -3.33
N ALA A 96 -13.54 -1.83 -3.32
CA ALA A 96 -14.66 -2.53 -2.66
C ALA A 96 -14.93 -3.90 -3.29
N THR A 97 -14.94 -3.98 -4.63
CA THR A 97 -15.13 -5.24 -5.36
C THR A 97 -14.00 -6.23 -5.07
N ALA A 98 -12.75 -5.76 -5.07
CA ALA A 98 -11.59 -6.59 -4.74
C ALA A 98 -11.64 -7.08 -3.29
N ARG A 99 -11.98 -6.19 -2.34
CA ARG A 99 -12.18 -6.54 -0.92
C ARG A 99 -13.23 -7.63 -0.77
N ASP A 100 -14.38 -7.47 -1.41
CA ASP A 100 -15.49 -8.42 -1.32
C ASP A 100 -15.13 -9.78 -1.95
N ALA A 101 -14.30 -9.78 -2.99
CA ALA A 101 -13.77 -11.00 -3.57
C ALA A 101 -12.82 -11.74 -2.62
N VAL A 102 -11.98 -11.02 -1.86
CA VAL A 102 -11.12 -11.59 -0.82
C VAL A 102 -11.96 -12.11 0.35
N LEU A 103 -12.98 -11.36 0.77
CA LEU A 103 -13.85 -11.71 1.90
C LEU A 103 -14.52 -13.09 1.71
N ARG A 104 -14.89 -13.45 0.48
CA ARG A 104 -15.48 -14.77 0.17
C ARG A 104 -14.54 -15.95 0.42
N GLN A 105 -13.23 -15.70 0.53
CA GLN A 105 -12.21 -16.73 0.76
C GLN A 105 -11.81 -16.84 2.23
N LEU A 106 -12.21 -15.88 3.07
CA LEU A 106 -11.85 -15.84 4.49
C LEU A 106 -12.83 -16.66 5.33
N SER A 107 -12.31 -17.32 6.36
CA SER A 107 -13.14 -17.88 7.43
C SER A 107 -13.74 -16.76 8.30
N PRO A 108 -14.77 -17.07 9.12
CA PRO A 108 -15.33 -16.10 10.05
C PRO A 108 -14.31 -15.55 11.06
N ALA A 109 -13.31 -16.33 11.45
CA ALA A 109 -12.25 -15.88 12.36
C ALA A 109 -11.32 -14.88 11.66
N GLU A 110 -10.79 -15.25 10.50
CA GLU A 110 -9.91 -14.36 9.71
C GLU A 110 -10.61 -13.08 9.28
N THR A 111 -11.91 -13.14 8.99
CA THR A 111 -12.73 -11.96 8.69
C THR A 111 -12.75 -10.98 9.87
N ARG A 112 -12.93 -11.48 11.10
CA ARG A 112 -12.92 -10.65 12.31
C ARG A 112 -11.55 -10.02 12.53
N ASP A 113 -10.48 -10.78 12.33
CA ASP A 113 -9.11 -10.30 12.48
C ASP A 113 -8.82 -9.19 11.44
N ALA A 114 -9.17 -9.43 10.18
CA ALA A 114 -8.97 -8.46 9.10
C ALA A 114 -9.78 -7.17 9.31
N GLN A 115 -11.02 -7.29 9.80
CA GLN A 115 -11.85 -6.12 10.14
C GLN A 115 -11.28 -5.34 11.34
N THR A 116 -10.78 -6.05 12.35
CA THR A 116 -10.18 -5.45 13.54
C THR A 116 -8.91 -4.67 13.16
N GLU A 117 -8.04 -5.26 12.35
CA GLU A 117 -6.82 -4.60 11.90
C GLU A 117 -7.12 -3.42 10.97
N ALA A 118 -8.07 -3.57 10.03
CA ALA A 118 -8.47 -2.46 9.17
C ALA A 118 -9.01 -1.28 9.97
N ARG A 119 -9.82 -1.55 11.00
CA ARG A 119 -10.33 -0.50 11.90
C ARG A 119 -9.18 0.19 12.64
N ARG A 120 -8.29 -0.57 13.26
CA ARG A 120 -7.13 -0.05 13.99
C ARG A 120 -6.25 0.84 13.09
N LEU A 121 -5.94 0.38 11.89
CA LEU A 121 -5.14 1.15 10.93
C LEU A 121 -5.86 2.42 10.48
N SER A 122 -7.19 2.36 10.28
CA SER A 122 -7.98 3.55 9.94
C SER A 122 -7.94 4.61 11.05
N GLU A 123 -8.00 4.18 12.32
CA GLU A 123 -7.89 5.07 13.48
C GLU A 123 -6.49 5.70 13.56
N VAL A 124 -5.43 4.93 13.32
CA VAL A 124 -4.05 5.46 13.28
C VAL A 124 -3.87 6.49 12.15
N GLN A 125 -4.45 6.26 10.98
CA GLN A 125 -4.35 7.17 9.83
C GLN A 125 -5.17 8.47 10.01
N GLN A 126 -6.22 8.43 10.83
CA GLN A 126 -7.06 9.60 11.12
C GLN A 126 -6.58 10.40 12.33
N GLN A 127 -5.63 9.88 13.12
CA GLN A 127 -5.07 10.63 14.24
C GLN A 127 -4.22 11.80 13.72
N PRO A 128 -4.41 13.02 14.26
CA PRO A 128 -3.50 14.12 13.98
C PRO A 128 -2.09 13.73 14.45
N PRO A 129 -1.02 14.19 13.77
CA PRO A 129 0.34 13.90 14.20
C PRO A 129 0.53 14.35 15.65
N SER A 130 0.99 13.44 16.50
CA SER A 130 1.31 13.76 17.90
C SER A 130 2.25 14.97 17.92
N PRO A 131 1.97 16.00 18.75
CA PRO A 131 2.88 17.13 18.85
C PRO A 131 4.25 16.64 19.31
N PRO A 132 5.36 17.20 18.78
CA PRO A 132 6.69 16.83 19.23
C PRO A 132 6.80 17.05 20.74
N ALA A 133 7.35 16.05 21.45
CA ALA A 133 7.66 16.20 22.86
C ALA A 133 8.58 17.42 23.03
N ARG A 134 8.17 18.36 23.90
CA ARG A 134 8.92 19.59 24.22
C ARG A 134 10.23 19.30 24.93
#